data_AF-A0A3B0VV11-F1
#
_entry.id   AF-A0A3B0VV11-F1
#
_cell.length_a   1.000
_cell.length_b   1.000
_cell.length_c   1.000
_cell.angle_alpha   90.00
_cell.angle_beta   90.00
_cell.angle_gamma   90.00
#
_symmetry.space_group_name_H-M   'P 1'
#
loop_
_entity.id
_entity.type
_entity.pdbx_description
1 polymer ?
#
loop_
_entity_poly.entity_id
_entity_poly.type
_entity_poly.pdbx_seq_one_letter_code
_entity_poly.pdbx_strand_id
1 'polypeptide(L)'
;MVLNLATNHKKEIHVGDKAAPMPAGPIVYREDGRIDWNNMWDSFCVLALGGGPSHRAKMLQAPNNPDTSSKTYQFAVAEIRRGIWEVAELTAVPAEPGWLQIGCQSTGQARWLAEAIVEENV
;
A
#
# COMPACT_ATOMS: atom_id res chain seq x y z
N MET A 1 -45.50 34.98 17.25
CA MET A 1 -45.02 33.60 17.49
C MET A 1 -44.55 33.06 16.15
N VAL A 2 -43.35 33.43 15.68
CA VAL A 2 -42.04 32.79 15.89
C VAL A 2 -42.06 31.29 15.57
N LEU A 3 -41.47 30.90 14.43
CA LEU A 3 -40.24 30.09 14.41
C LEU A 3 -39.72 29.97 12.96
N ASN A 4 -38.61 30.67 12.69
CA ASN A 4 -37.69 30.37 11.62
C ASN A 4 -36.90 29.12 12.05
N LEU A 5 -37.02 28.01 11.34
CA LEU A 5 -36.15 26.85 11.50
C LEU A 5 -35.22 26.79 10.29
N ALA A 6 -34.16 27.59 10.35
CA ALA A 6 -32.95 27.33 9.59
C ALA A 6 -32.37 26.00 10.11
N THR A 7 -32.60 24.91 9.39
CA THR A 7 -31.95 23.63 9.66
C THR A 7 -30.49 23.78 9.26
N ASN A 8 -29.70 24.22 10.23
CA ASN A 8 -28.26 24.31 10.15
C ASN A 8 -27.74 22.87 10.03
N HIS A 9 -27.51 22.38 8.81
CA HIS A 9 -26.75 21.16 8.58
C HIS A 9 -25.31 21.44 9.02
N LYS A 10 -25.07 21.36 10.32
CA LYS A 10 -23.72 21.13 10.84
C LYS A 10 -23.29 19.82 10.20
N LYS A 11 -22.42 19.92 9.19
CA LYS A 11 -21.65 18.80 8.67
C LYS A 11 -20.90 18.25 9.86
N GLU A 12 -21.42 17.19 10.47
CA GLU A 12 -20.71 16.44 11.48
C GLU A 12 -19.37 16.06 10.85
N ILE A 13 -18.32 16.70 11.33
CA ILE A 13 -16.96 16.26 11.04
C ILE A 13 -16.86 14.95 11.81
N HIS A 14 -17.09 13.84 11.11
CA HIS A 14 -16.70 12.52 11.58
C HIS A 14 -15.19 12.59 11.77
N VAL A 15 -14.76 12.89 13.01
CA VAL A 15 -13.40 12.66 13.44
C VAL A 15 -13.29 11.14 13.53
N GLY A 16 -13.04 10.51 12.38
CA GLY A 16 -12.80 9.09 12.29
C GLY A 16 -11.70 8.73 13.28
N ASP A 17 -11.89 7.61 13.97
CA ASP A 17 -10.84 7.04 14.79
C ASP A 17 -9.58 6.91 13.93
N LYS A 18 -8.51 7.64 14.29
CA LYS A 18 -7.25 7.64 13.55
C LYS A 18 -6.56 6.27 13.58
N ALA A 19 -6.97 5.39 14.50
CA ALA A 19 -6.52 4.01 14.56
C ALA A 19 -7.37 3.07 13.69
N ALA A 20 -8.51 3.51 13.16
CA ALA A 20 -9.30 2.71 12.25
C ALA A 20 -8.55 2.52 10.92
N PRO A 21 -8.50 1.27 10.38
CA PRO A 21 -7.93 1.02 9.06
C PRO A 21 -8.58 1.93 8.01
N MET A 22 -7.78 2.58 7.17
CA MET A 22 -8.36 3.24 6.01
C MET A 22 -8.94 2.17 5.07
N PRO A 23 -10.12 2.42 4.47
CA PRO A 23 -10.65 1.55 3.42
C PRO A 23 -9.65 1.47 2.26
N ALA A 24 -9.56 0.31 1.63
CA ALA A 24 -8.75 0.14 0.44
C ALA A 24 -9.19 1.14 -0.65
N GLY A 25 -8.21 1.83 -1.24
CA GLY A 25 -8.47 2.69 -2.40
C GLY A 25 -9.01 1.87 -3.58
N PRO A 26 -9.81 2.48 -4.47
CA PRO A 26 -10.29 1.79 -5.67
C PRO A 26 -9.11 1.39 -6.57
N ILE A 27 -9.16 0.18 -7.13
CA ILE A 27 -8.17 -0.25 -8.11
C ILE A 27 -8.44 0.46 -9.44
N VAL A 28 -7.40 1.12 -9.97
CA VAL A 28 -7.42 1.73 -11.30
C VAL A 28 -6.82 0.74 -12.30
N TYR A 29 -7.48 0.59 -13.45
CA TYR A 29 -7.03 -0.26 -14.54
C TYR A 29 -6.71 0.57 -15.78
N ARG A 30 -5.69 0.15 -16.52
CA ARG A 30 -5.38 0.67 -17.86
C ARG A 30 -6.29 0.07 -18.92
N GLU A 31 -6.22 0.61 -20.12
CA GLU A 31 -6.93 0.09 -21.30
C GLU A 31 -6.55 -1.37 -21.62
N ASP A 32 -5.33 -1.79 -21.30
CA ASP A 32 -4.85 -3.18 -21.48
C ASP A 32 -5.35 -4.16 -20.40
N GLY A 33 -6.17 -3.67 -19.45
CA GLY A 33 -6.71 -4.46 -18.35
C GLY A 33 -5.75 -4.71 -17.19
N ARG A 34 -4.52 -4.16 -17.22
CA ARG A 34 -3.58 -4.24 -16.10
C ARG A 34 -3.83 -3.15 -15.07
N ILE A 35 -3.43 -3.40 -13.82
CA ILE A 35 -3.52 -2.40 -12.75
C ILE A 35 -2.58 -1.22 -13.09
N ASP A 36 -3.12 -0.01 -13.00
CA ASP A 36 -2.38 1.22 -13.24
C ASP A 36 -1.69 1.72 -11.96
N TRP A 37 -0.62 1.03 -11.56
CA TRP A 37 0.05 1.30 -10.28
C TRP A 37 0.51 2.76 -10.16
N ASN A 38 0.99 3.38 -11.24
CA ASN A 38 1.50 4.75 -11.20
C ASN A 38 0.38 5.81 -11.02
N ASN A 39 -0.84 5.53 -11.48
CA ASN A 39 -1.97 6.48 -11.42
C ASN A 39 -2.99 6.17 -10.32
N MET A 40 -2.75 5.12 -9.51
CA MET A 40 -3.66 4.74 -8.43
C MET A 40 -3.55 5.64 -7.18
N TRP A 41 -2.55 6.53 -7.11
CA TRP A 41 -2.19 7.28 -5.90
C TRP A 41 -2.14 8.79 -6.18
N ASP A 42 -2.92 9.61 -5.47
CA ASP A 42 -2.87 11.07 -5.60
C ASP A 42 -1.51 11.65 -5.13
N SER A 43 -0.95 11.11 -4.05
CA SER A 43 0.44 11.34 -3.62
C SER A 43 0.93 10.19 -2.74
N PHE A 44 2.18 9.76 -2.97
CA PHE A 44 2.82 8.65 -2.25
C PHE A 44 2.75 8.80 -0.72
N CYS A 45 2.94 10.01 -0.20
CA CYS A 45 3.03 10.28 1.23
C CYS A 45 1.70 10.07 2.00
N VAL A 46 0.54 10.32 1.37
CA VAL A 46 -0.77 10.20 2.05
C VAL A 46 -1.18 8.74 2.21
N LEU A 47 -0.80 7.87 1.27
CA LEU A 47 -1.10 6.44 1.29
C LEU A 47 0.02 5.60 1.91
N ALA A 48 1.29 5.96 1.79
CA ALA A 48 2.38 5.24 2.46
C ALA A 48 2.28 5.33 3.99
N LEU A 49 1.67 6.40 4.53
CA LEU A 49 1.46 6.58 5.98
C LEU A 49 0.06 6.21 6.47
N GLY A 50 -0.95 6.13 5.59
CA GLY A 50 -2.35 5.87 5.96
C GLY A 50 -3.00 4.66 5.29
N GLY A 51 -2.42 4.13 4.22
CA GLY A 51 -3.03 3.21 3.27
C GLY A 51 -2.69 1.75 3.51
N GLY A 52 -3.24 1.17 4.57
CA GLY A 52 -3.30 -0.27 4.76
C GLY A 52 -3.97 -0.65 6.08
N PRO A 53 -4.56 -1.85 6.21
CA PRO A 53 -4.75 -2.45 7.53
C PRO A 53 -3.40 -2.41 8.23
N SER A 54 -3.35 -1.89 9.45
CA SER A 54 -2.07 -1.78 10.16
C SER A 54 -1.50 -3.17 10.41
N HIS A 55 -0.58 -3.62 9.56
CA HIS A 55 0.33 -4.70 9.90
C HIS A 55 1.20 -4.29 11.09
N ARG A 56 1.28 -2.98 11.39
CA ARG A 56 1.86 -2.42 12.62
C ARG A 56 1.45 -3.18 13.89
N ALA A 57 0.22 -3.71 13.96
CA ALA A 57 -0.25 -4.48 15.11
C ALA A 57 0.20 -5.96 15.14
N LYS A 58 0.58 -6.54 13.99
CA LYS A 58 0.97 -7.95 13.86
C LYS A 58 2.02 -8.13 12.75
N MET A 59 3.16 -8.71 13.13
CA MET A 59 4.27 -8.90 12.21
C MET A 59 3.84 -9.70 10.97
N LEU A 60 4.08 -9.12 9.80
CA LEU A 60 3.91 -9.84 8.54
C LEU A 60 4.99 -10.92 8.45
N GLN A 61 4.64 -12.08 7.94
CA GLN A 61 5.58 -13.18 7.77
C GLN A 61 5.44 -13.70 6.35
N ALA A 62 6.51 -14.27 5.83
CA ALA A 62 6.40 -15.06 4.61
C ALA A 62 5.38 -16.20 4.81
N PRO A 63 4.67 -16.60 3.73
CA PRO A 63 3.82 -17.77 3.78
C PRO A 63 4.62 -19.01 4.20
N ASN A 64 3.99 -19.92 4.95
CA ASN A 64 4.60 -21.20 5.27
C ASN A 64 4.63 -22.09 4.01
N ASN A 65 5.84 -22.42 3.54
CA ASN A 65 6.09 -23.31 2.40
C ASN A 65 5.26 -22.97 1.14
N PRO A 66 5.45 -21.77 0.55
CA PRO A 66 4.67 -21.37 -0.62
C PRO A 66 5.01 -22.26 -1.82
N ASP A 67 4.00 -22.60 -2.63
CA ASP A 67 4.23 -23.23 -3.93
C ASP A 67 4.76 -22.19 -4.93
N THR A 68 6.08 -22.05 -4.96
CA THR A 68 6.81 -21.12 -5.83
C THR A 68 6.74 -21.51 -7.32
N SER A 69 6.32 -22.75 -7.61
CA SER A 69 6.13 -23.23 -8.99
C SER A 69 4.77 -22.86 -9.56
N SER A 70 3.80 -22.51 -8.70
CA SER A 70 2.45 -22.17 -9.15
C SER A 70 2.44 -20.90 -10.01
N LYS A 71 1.63 -20.92 -11.07
CA LYS A 71 1.43 -19.75 -11.94
C LYS A 71 0.92 -18.54 -11.17
N THR A 72 0.08 -18.76 -10.16
CA THR A 72 -0.48 -17.69 -9.32
C THR A 72 0.61 -17.02 -8.47
N TYR A 73 1.51 -17.80 -7.86
CA TYR A 73 2.64 -17.25 -7.12
C TYR A 73 3.56 -16.44 -8.04
N GLN A 74 3.92 -17.01 -9.19
CA GLN A 74 4.79 -16.33 -10.17
C GLN A 74 4.15 -15.06 -10.71
N PHE A 75 2.83 -15.08 -10.96
CA PHE A 75 2.06 -13.89 -11.32
C PHE A 75 2.11 -12.82 -10.22
N ALA A 76 1.81 -13.20 -8.97
CA ALA A 76 1.83 -12.25 -7.85
C ALA A 76 3.21 -11.61 -7.66
N VAL A 77 4.28 -12.42 -7.71
CA VAL A 77 5.67 -11.93 -7.64
C VAL A 77 5.98 -10.98 -8.80
N ALA A 78 5.63 -11.35 -10.04
CA ALA A 78 5.86 -10.49 -11.19
C ALA A 78 5.08 -9.17 -11.12
N GLU A 79 3.84 -9.22 -10.65
CA GLU A 79 2.96 -8.08 -10.56
C GLU A 79 3.39 -7.10 -9.46
N ILE A 80 3.81 -7.59 -8.28
CA ILE A 80 4.36 -6.74 -7.22
C ILE A 80 5.65 -6.07 -7.69
N ARG A 81 6.55 -6.80 -8.37
CA ARG A 81 7.77 -6.24 -8.93
C ARG A 81 7.48 -5.15 -9.96
N ARG A 82 6.48 -5.34 -10.81
CA ARG A 82 6.03 -4.33 -11.78
C ARG A 82 5.49 -3.08 -11.07
N GLY A 83 4.66 -3.25 -10.05
CA GLY A 83 4.13 -2.13 -9.26
C GLY A 83 5.23 -1.30 -8.58
N ILE A 84 6.21 -1.96 -7.95
CA ILE A 84 7.36 -1.28 -7.35
C ILE A 84 8.15 -0.48 -8.38
N TRP A 85 8.38 -1.05 -9.57
CA TRP A 85 9.07 -0.34 -10.65
C TRP A 85 8.27 0.87 -11.15
N GLU A 86 6.98 0.71 -11.40
CA GLU A 86 6.13 1.78 -11.95
C GLU A 86 5.96 2.96 -11.00
N VAL A 87 5.93 2.72 -9.69
CA VAL A 87 5.70 3.77 -8.68
C VAL A 87 6.99 4.43 -8.23
N ALA A 88 8.10 3.68 -8.15
CA ALA A 88 9.32 4.14 -7.50
C ALA A 88 10.58 4.04 -8.37
N GLU A 89 10.48 3.49 -9.59
CA GLU A 89 11.63 3.20 -10.47
C GLU A 89 12.70 2.33 -9.77
N LEU A 90 12.26 1.49 -8.82
CA LEU A 90 13.10 0.57 -8.07
C LEU A 90 13.03 -0.83 -8.65
N THR A 91 14.19 -1.47 -8.78
CA THR A 91 14.25 -2.85 -9.22
C THR A 91 14.03 -3.77 -8.02
N ALA A 92 12.99 -4.60 -8.09
CA ALA A 92 12.76 -5.69 -7.16
C ALA A 92 13.05 -7.05 -7.81
N VAL A 93 13.66 -7.97 -7.06
CA VAL A 93 13.94 -9.35 -7.49
C VAL A 93 13.47 -10.35 -6.43
N PRO A 94 13.06 -11.57 -6.81
CA PRO A 94 12.78 -12.63 -5.84
C PRO A 94 14.01 -12.91 -4.96
N ALA A 95 13.78 -13.06 -3.65
CA ALA A 95 14.77 -13.50 -2.68
C ALA A 95 14.36 -14.88 -2.16
N GLU A 96 14.36 -15.07 -0.84
CA GLU A 96 13.76 -16.25 -0.21
C GLU A 96 12.25 -16.35 -0.53
N PRO A 97 11.64 -17.55 -0.53
CA PRO A 97 10.22 -17.70 -0.81
C PRO A 97 9.34 -16.81 0.07
N GLY A 98 8.45 -16.04 -0.56
CA GLY A 98 7.64 -15.02 0.11
C GLY A 98 8.29 -13.63 0.24
N TRP A 99 9.56 -13.47 -0.14
CA TRP A 99 10.30 -12.22 -0.01
C TRP A 99 10.79 -11.67 -1.36
N LEU A 100 10.85 -10.33 -1.44
CA LEU A 100 11.49 -9.59 -2.52
C LEU A 100 12.67 -8.80 -1.97
N GLN A 101 13.77 -8.79 -2.71
CA GLN A 101 14.88 -7.87 -2.48
C GLN A 101 14.71 -6.65 -3.38
N ILE A 102 14.88 -5.45 -2.82
CA ILE A 102 14.80 -4.17 -3.53
C ILE A 102 16.20 -3.58 -3.68
N GLY A 103 16.59 -3.25 -4.91
CA GLY A 103 17.83 -2.55 -5.23
C GLY A 103 17.68 -1.05 -5.03
N CYS A 104 18.29 -0.51 -3.99
CA CYS A 104 18.31 0.93 -3.71
C CYS A 104 19.51 1.61 -4.38
N GLN A 105 19.31 2.81 -4.91
CA GLN A 105 20.33 3.59 -5.64
C GLN A 105 21.29 4.34 -4.71
N SER A 106 20.93 4.49 -3.43
CA SER A 106 21.75 5.17 -2.42
C SER A 106 21.52 4.61 -1.02
N THR A 107 22.48 4.84 -0.12
CA THR A 107 22.35 4.49 1.30
C THR A 107 21.17 5.21 1.96
N GLY A 108 20.88 6.46 1.58
CA GLY A 108 19.74 7.21 2.10
C GLY A 108 18.40 6.54 1.77
N GLN A 109 18.26 6.09 0.52
CA GLN A 109 17.06 5.36 0.08
C GLN A 109 16.94 3.99 0.75
N ALA A 110 18.05 3.26 0.89
CA ALA A 110 18.08 1.98 1.60
C ALA A 110 17.68 2.14 3.07
N ARG A 111 18.18 3.19 3.74
CA ARG A 111 17.83 3.51 5.11
C ARG A 111 16.34 3.84 5.25
N TRP A 112 15.83 4.71 4.39
CA TRP A 112 14.41 5.10 4.40
C TRP A 112 13.49 3.88 4.22
N LEU A 113 13.82 3.00 3.27
CA LEU A 113 13.04 1.77 3.03
C LEU A 113 13.10 0.81 4.22
N ALA A 114 14.27 0.65 4.85
CA ALA A 114 14.41 -0.19 6.04
C ALA A 114 13.59 0.35 7.22
N GLU A 115 13.58 1.66 7.43
CA GLU A 115 12.77 2.31 8.46
C GLU A 115 11.27 2.11 8.19
N ALA A 116 10.82 2.20 6.94
CA ALA A 116 9.43 1.94 6.55
C ALA A 116 9.01 0.46 6.77
N ILE A 117 9.89 -0.50 6.45
CA ILE A 117 9.67 -1.94 6.71
C ILE A 117 9.46 -2.19 8.20
N VAL A 118 10.30 -1.56 9.05
CA VAL A 118 10.18 -1.67 10.51
C VAL A 118 8.90 -1.02 11.02
N GLU A 119 8.54 0.18 10.52
CA GLU A 119 7.31 0.86 10.93
C GLU A 119 6.05 0.05 10.58
N GLU A 120 6.04 -0.61 9.42
CA GLU A 120 4.94 -1.47 8.99
C GLU A 120 4.99 -2.90 9.57
N ASN A 121 5.98 -3.19 10.42
CA ASN A 121 6.13 -4.48 11.12
C ASN A 121 6.18 -5.67 10.15
N VAL A 122 7.04 -5.56 9.13
CA VAL A 122 7.28 -6.60 8.12
C VAL A 122 8.56 -7.36 8.40
#